data_AF-A0A942BRM4-F1
#
_entry.id   AF-A0A942BRM4-F1
#
_cell.length_a   1.000
_cell.length_b   1.000
_cell.length_c   1.000
_cell.angle_alpha   90.00
_cell.angle_beta   90.00
_cell.angle_gamma   90.00
#
_symmetry.space_group_name_H-M   'P 1'
#
loop_
_entity.id
_entity.type
_entity.pdbx_description
1 polymer ?
#
loop_
_entity_poly.entity_id
_entity_poly.type
_entity_poly.pdbx_seq_one_letter_code
_entity_poly.pdbx_strand_id
1 'polypeptide(L)'
;MPLPMPAPPQSKPAQVISQIAIPRKSVPLAQAEASLLAALDSGLAPKGESGLAPKDRAAYQWLLSAATWQPGAALAIPFPRGAQAREAAAWSAFLAKDEGDPTALPLTLSGSRLLLWSWMRERDRHAPLPKATRAAVEDRLLEGGPDTLRGWALRHALCFAVAEKDLTRFTALKANRMDMAPDTFTSSQSLFALLDGPSPAFRLWRLPDLAYDDTPLGSLGARSVWICPPGIPVPQGAAWIIPSATGGQNGREADLDPGMKAEARALLPELHGRAAWFAASKETFESYGLQWFPILIELDEDGNLRSVKMGDAAP
;
A
#
# COMPACT_ATOMS: atom_id res chain seq x y z
N MET A 1 85.35 32.79 -30.14
CA MET A 1 84.81 31.56 -29.55
C MET A 1 83.30 31.74 -29.40
N PRO A 2 82.47 30.85 -29.95
CA PRO A 2 81.02 31.02 -29.92
C PRO A 2 80.45 30.68 -28.53
N LEU A 3 79.50 31.52 -28.08
CA LEU A 3 78.78 31.39 -26.82
C LEU A 3 77.80 30.19 -26.88
N PRO A 4 77.66 29.40 -25.80
CA PRO A 4 76.74 28.28 -25.76
C PRO A 4 75.29 28.76 -25.64
N MET A 5 74.41 28.18 -26.47
CA MET A 5 72.97 28.42 -26.41
C MET A 5 72.36 27.91 -25.09
N PRO A 6 71.36 28.60 -24.52
CA PRO A 6 70.65 28.13 -23.34
C PRO A 6 69.74 26.95 -23.69
N ALA A 7 69.75 25.94 -22.83
CA ALA A 7 68.91 24.76 -22.92
C ALA A 7 67.40 25.13 -22.80
N PRO A 8 66.49 24.39 -23.46
CA PRO A 8 65.06 24.63 -23.38
C PRO A 8 64.54 24.41 -21.94
N PRO A 9 63.53 25.18 -21.50
CA PRO A 9 63.03 25.11 -20.14
C PRO A 9 62.38 23.74 -19.86
N GLN A 10 62.80 23.11 -18.76
CA GLN A 10 62.19 21.90 -18.24
C GLN A 10 60.73 22.19 -17.84
N SER A 11 59.79 21.52 -18.49
CA SER A 11 58.38 21.53 -18.15
C SER A 11 58.19 20.93 -16.75
N LYS A 12 57.67 21.75 -15.81
CA LYS A 12 57.25 21.28 -14.49
C LYS A 12 56.16 20.20 -14.66
N PRO A 13 56.20 19.09 -13.91
CA PRO A 13 55.10 18.12 -13.92
C PRO A 13 53.82 18.82 -13.46
N ALA A 14 52.73 18.61 -14.20
CA ALA A 14 51.41 19.09 -13.85
C ALA A 14 51.06 18.62 -12.43
N GLN A 15 50.79 19.57 -11.53
CA GLN A 15 50.18 19.26 -10.24
C GLN A 15 48.85 18.57 -10.51
N VAL A 16 48.78 17.28 -10.19
CA VAL A 16 47.52 16.56 -10.06
C VAL A 16 46.74 17.30 -8.98
N ILE A 17 45.77 18.10 -9.40
CA ILE A 17 44.77 18.66 -8.50
C ILE A 17 44.02 17.44 -7.96
N SER A 18 44.38 17.02 -6.75
CA SER A 18 43.58 16.08 -5.97
C SER A 18 42.16 16.62 -5.97
N GLN A 19 41.26 15.90 -6.65
CA GLN A 19 39.84 16.18 -6.61
C GLN A 19 39.46 16.27 -5.14
N ILE A 20 39.11 17.48 -4.69
CA ILE A 20 38.55 17.71 -3.37
C ILE A 20 37.30 16.84 -3.33
N ALA A 21 37.38 15.70 -2.63
CA ALA A 21 36.25 14.84 -2.38
C ALA A 21 35.26 15.68 -1.56
N ILE A 22 34.26 16.26 -2.23
CA ILE A 22 33.12 16.86 -1.56
C ILE A 22 32.56 15.74 -0.68
N PRO A 23 32.58 15.87 0.66
CA PRO A 23 32.05 14.82 1.52
C PRO A 23 30.58 14.64 1.15
N ARG A 24 30.25 13.48 0.57
CA ARG A 24 28.84 13.11 0.33
C ARG A 24 28.16 13.15 1.70
N LYS A 25 27.27 14.12 1.89
CA LYS A 25 26.47 14.26 3.10
C LYS A 25 25.75 12.92 3.32
N SER A 26 25.97 12.31 4.48
CA SER A 26 25.32 11.02 4.79
C SER A 26 23.81 11.18 4.74
N VAL A 27 23.13 10.21 4.14
CA VAL A 27 21.67 10.15 4.12
C VAL A 27 21.17 9.95 5.56
N PRO A 28 20.26 10.77 6.09
CA PRO A 28 19.65 10.55 7.39
C PRO A 28 18.85 9.25 7.42
N LEU A 29 18.89 8.51 8.54
CA LEU A 29 18.16 7.25 8.68
C LEU A 29 16.67 7.38 8.32
N ALA A 30 15.98 8.39 8.86
CA ALA A 30 14.56 8.60 8.60
C ALA A 30 14.24 8.76 7.09
N GLN A 31 15.12 9.41 6.33
CA GLN A 31 14.96 9.55 4.88
C GLN A 31 15.15 8.21 4.15
N ALA A 32 16.14 7.42 4.57
CA ALA A 32 16.35 6.08 4.01
C ALA A 32 15.17 5.15 4.32
N GLU A 33 14.68 5.16 5.57
CA GLU A 33 13.51 4.36 5.97
C GLU A 33 12.25 4.74 5.20
N ALA A 34 11.96 6.04 5.06
CA ALA A 34 10.84 6.53 4.27
C ALA A 34 10.95 6.11 2.80
N SER A 35 12.16 6.16 2.23
CA SER A 35 12.39 5.77 0.84
C SER A 35 12.17 4.26 0.63
N LEU A 36 12.63 3.42 1.57
CA LEU A 36 12.38 1.98 1.52
C LEU A 36 10.89 1.66 1.65
N LEU A 37 10.19 2.28 2.60
CA LEU A 37 8.76 2.04 2.81
C LEU A 37 7.92 2.55 1.64
N ALA A 38 8.26 3.68 1.02
CA ALA A 38 7.62 4.17 -0.19
C ALA A 38 7.85 3.23 -1.39
N ALA A 39 9.04 2.63 -1.50
CA ALA A 39 9.31 1.62 -2.51
C ALA A 39 8.42 0.38 -2.31
N LEU A 40 8.27 -0.10 -1.07
CA LEU A 40 7.36 -1.19 -0.74
C LEU A 40 5.89 -0.85 -1.04
N ASP A 41 5.45 0.36 -0.71
CA ASP A 41 4.09 0.85 -1.03
C ASP A 41 3.81 0.78 -2.54
N SER A 42 4.84 1.08 -3.34
CA SER A 42 4.79 1.05 -4.81
C SER A 42 5.00 -0.35 -5.40
N GLY A 43 5.09 -1.40 -4.57
CA GLY A 43 5.36 -2.78 -5.02
C GLY A 43 6.77 -3.00 -5.57
N LEU A 44 7.72 -2.11 -5.28
CA LEU A 44 9.10 -2.23 -5.72
C LEU A 44 9.92 -3.07 -4.74
N ALA A 45 10.87 -3.84 -5.27
CA ALA A 45 11.79 -4.62 -4.44
C ALA A 45 12.61 -3.69 -3.51
N PRO A 46 12.72 -4.01 -2.21
CA PRO A 46 13.47 -3.20 -1.27
C PRO A 46 14.96 -3.24 -1.61
N LYS A 47 15.64 -2.09 -1.45
CA LYS A 47 17.07 -1.94 -1.80
C LYS A 47 17.89 -1.46 -0.61
N GLY A 48 19.15 -1.86 -0.59
CA GLY A 48 20.14 -1.34 0.36
C GLY A 48 20.43 0.15 0.15
N GLU A 49 20.81 0.86 1.21
CA GLU A 49 21.25 2.26 1.16
C GLU A 49 22.75 2.36 1.49
N SER A 50 23.52 2.95 0.58
CA SER A 50 24.98 3.04 0.66
C SER A 50 25.48 4.35 1.29
N GLY A 51 24.62 5.35 1.43
CA GLY A 51 24.92 6.67 1.98
C GLY A 51 24.72 6.82 3.50
N LEU A 52 24.34 5.76 4.22
CA LEU A 52 24.05 5.83 5.66
C LEU A 52 25.31 5.95 6.53
N ALA A 53 25.21 6.77 7.59
CA ALA A 53 26.21 6.84 8.63
C ALA A 53 26.38 5.47 9.32
N PRO A 54 27.60 5.07 9.74
CA PRO A 54 27.85 3.75 10.31
C PRO A 54 26.93 3.35 11.48
N LYS A 55 26.57 4.31 12.33
CA LYS A 55 25.67 4.09 13.48
C LYS A 55 24.24 3.69 13.09
N ASP A 56 23.79 4.09 11.90
CA ASP A 56 22.41 3.91 11.44
C ASP A 56 22.25 2.65 10.56
N ARG A 57 23.37 2.06 10.13
CA ARG A 57 23.39 0.90 9.23
C ARG A 57 22.67 -0.31 9.80
N ALA A 58 22.85 -0.60 11.10
CA ALA A 58 22.21 -1.74 11.72
C ALA A 58 20.68 -1.57 11.79
N ALA A 59 20.19 -0.37 12.13
CA ALA A 59 18.76 -0.07 12.13
C ALA A 59 18.14 -0.24 10.73
N TYR A 60 18.80 0.28 9.70
CA TYR A 60 18.34 0.12 8.32
C TYR A 60 18.41 -1.33 7.83
N GLN A 61 19.47 -2.08 8.18
CA GLN A 61 19.58 -3.51 7.87
C GLN A 61 18.46 -4.32 8.53
N TRP A 62 18.07 -3.96 9.75
CA TRP A 62 16.94 -4.59 10.43
C TRP A 62 15.62 -4.30 9.68
N LEU A 63 15.38 -3.05 9.26
CA LEU A 63 14.22 -2.71 8.43
C LEU A 63 14.23 -3.46 7.10
N LEU A 64 15.39 -3.60 6.46
CA LEU A 64 15.53 -4.35 5.22
C LEU A 64 15.23 -5.84 5.43
N SER A 65 15.74 -6.45 6.52
CA SER A 65 15.42 -7.84 6.86
C SER A 65 13.93 -8.04 7.12
N ALA A 66 13.26 -7.06 7.75
CA ALA A 66 11.81 -7.08 7.94
C ALA A 66 11.03 -6.95 6.63
N ALA A 67 11.51 -6.10 5.72
CA ALA A 67 10.91 -5.88 4.41
C ALA A 67 10.94 -7.12 3.50
N THR A 68 11.93 -7.99 3.69
CA THR A 68 12.09 -9.23 2.93
C THR A 68 11.66 -10.46 3.70
N TRP A 69 11.08 -10.29 4.90
CA TRP A 69 10.64 -11.41 5.72
C TRP A 69 9.54 -12.22 5.02
N GLN A 70 9.60 -13.53 5.22
CA GLN A 70 8.60 -14.50 4.77
C GLN A 70 8.30 -15.45 5.93
N PRO A 71 7.07 -15.99 6.04
CA PRO A 71 6.73 -16.97 7.06
C PRO A 71 7.72 -18.15 7.08
N GLY A 72 8.21 -18.49 8.27
CA GLY A 72 9.22 -19.56 8.47
C GLY A 72 10.67 -19.18 8.12
N ALA A 73 10.92 -18.01 7.54
CA ALA A 73 12.29 -17.54 7.27
C ALA A 73 12.96 -16.97 8.53
N ALA A 74 14.25 -17.25 8.69
CA ALA A 74 15.06 -16.66 9.74
C ALA A 74 15.35 -15.17 9.44
N LEU A 75 15.32 -14.33 10.47
CA LEU A 75 15.65 -12.91 10.37
C LEU A 75 17.14 -12.67 10.63
N ALA A 76 17.74 -11.77 9.85
CA ALA A 76 19.10 -11.30 10.11
C ALA A 76 19.05 -10.24 11.22
N ILE A 77 19.70 -10.51 12.36
CA ILE A 77 19.81 -9.55 13.48
C ILE A 77 21.14 -8.81 13.35
N PRO A 78 21.15 -7.53 12.93
CA PRO A 78 22.39 -6.78 12.70
C PRO A 78 22.96 -6.14 13.98
N PHE A 79 22.27 -6.30 15.11
CA PHE A 79 22.66 -5.69 16.38
C PHE A 79 23.46 -6.67 17.24
N PRO A 80 24.70 -6.34 17.64
CA PRO A 80 25.53 -7.27 18.40
C PRO A 80 25.09 -7.42 19.87
N ARG A 81 24.57 -6.36 20.50
CA ARG A 81 24.13 -6.35 21.91
C ARG A 81 23.22 -5.15 22.23
N GLY A 82 22.63 -5.15 23.43
CA GLY A 82 21.86 -4.02 23.96
C GLY A 82 20.35 -4.12 23.74
N ALA A 83 19.63 -3.02 23.93
CA ALA A 83 18.16 -3.01 23.84
C ALA A 83 17.65 -3.39 22.45
N GLN A 84 18.26 -2.86 21.39
CA GLN A 84 17.88 -3.15 20.00
C GLN A 84 18.09 -4.63 19.64
N ALA A 85 19.19 -5.23 20.10
CA ALA A 85 19.44 -6.66 19.91
C ALA A 85 18.40 -7.54 20.64
N ARG A 86 18.00 -7.14 21.86
CA ARG A 86 16.95 -7.85 22.61
C ARG A 86 15.59 -7.73 21.93
N GLU A 87 15.23 -6.54 21.44
CA GLU A 87 14.00 -6.35 20.66
C GLU A 87 14.00 -7.21 19.40
N ALA A 88 15.05 -7.16 18.58
CA ALA A 88 15.15 -7.95 17.36
C ALA A 88 15.11 -9.47 17.63
N ALA A 89 15.76 -9.92 18.70
CA ALA A 89 15.71 -11.32 19.14
C ALA A 89 14.31 -11.74 19.60
N ALA A 90 13.59 -10.88 20.32
CA ALA A 90 12.22 -11.15 20.74
C ALA A 90 11.28 -11.30 19.54
N TRP A 91 11.40 -10.43 18.53
CA TRP A 91 10.67 -10.55 17.27
C TRP A 91 11.02 -11.81 16.50
N SER A 92 12.31 -12.13 16.37
CA SER A 92 12.74 -13.35 15.72
C SER A 92 12.21 -14.61 16.43
N ALA A 93 12.18 -14.62 17.76
CA ALA A 93 11.66 -15.74 18.54
C ALA A 93 10.14 -15.87 18.42
N PHE A 94 9.42 -14.75 18.45
CA PHE A 94 7.98 -14.70 18.23
C PHE A 94 7.63 -15.25 16.85
N LEU A 95 8.23 -14.73 15.78
CA LEU A 95 7.91 -15.14 14.40
C LEU A 95 8.31 -16.58 14.08
N ALA A 96 9.33 -17.12 14.76
CA ALA A 96 9.75 -18.51 14.57
C ALA A 96 8.76 -19.53 15.15
N LYS A 97 8.07 -19.18 16.24
CA LYS A 97 7.08 -20.04 16.90
C LYS A 97 5.64 -19.68 16.57
N ASP A 98 5.44 -18.43 16.21
CA ASP A 98 4.14 -17.80 15.99
C ASP A 98 3.19 -17.96 17.19
N GLU A 99 3.79 -17.85 18.38
CA GLU A 99 3.15 -18.02 19.69
C GLU A 99 3.34 -16.78 20.56
N GLY A 100 2.28 -16.39 21.27
CA GLY A 100 2.28 -15.27 22.21
C GLY A 100 1.50 -14.05 21.70
N ASP A 101 1.56 -12.97 22.47
CA ASP A 101 0.88 -11.72 22.13
C ASP A 101 1.85 -10.76 21.39
N PRO A 102 1.67 -10.53 20.08
CA PRO A 102 2.51 -9.60 19.32
C PRO A 102 2.38 -8.17 19.84
N THR A 103 1.26 -7.83 20.49
CA THR A 103 1.05 -6.51 21.08
C THR A 103 1.80 -6.30 22.38
N ALA A 104 2.50 -7.31 22.92
CA ALA A 104 3.42 -7.15 24.04
C ALA A 104 4.88 -6.87 23.59
N LEU A 105 5.20 -7.06 22.31
CA LEU A 105 6.57 -6.95 21.82
C LEU A 105 7.04 -5.48 21.71
N PRO A 106 8.35 -5.19 21.91
CA PRO A 106 8.85 -3.83 21.75
C PRO A 106 8.81 -3.37 20.29
N LEU A 107 8.44 -2.11 20.06
CA LEU A 107 8.30 -1.49 18.72
C LEU A 107 9.14 -0.21 18.61
N THR A 108 10.35 -0.23 19.18
CA THR A 108 11.24 0.95 19.15
C THR A 108 11.95 1.11 17.81
N LEU A 109 12.08 0.02 17.05
CA LEU A 109 12.69 0.01 15.72
C LEU A 109 11.64 0.00 14.60
N SER A 110 11.89 0.74 13.53
CA SER A 110 11.04 0.74 12.32
C SER A 110 10.88 -0.66 11.71
N GLY A 111 11.95 -1.46 11.71
CA GLY A 111 11.89 -2.86 11.26
C GLY A 111 10.93 -3.73 12.08
N SER A 112 10.88 -3.53 13.40
CA SER A 112 9.96 -4.26 14.29
C SER A 112 8.49 -3.90 14.01
N ARG A 113 8.23 -2.62 13.71
CA ARG A 113 6.89 -2.15 13.29
C ARG A 113 6.49 -2.75 11.95
N LEU A 114 7.40 -2.79 10.99
CA LEU A 114 7.16 -3.45 9.71
C LEU A 114 6.90 -4.95 9.89
N LEU A 115 7.60 -5.64 10.79
CA LEU A 115 7.32 -7.05 11.11
C LEU A 115 5.93 -7.25 11.70
N LEU A 116 5.50 -6.41 12.64
CA LEU A 116 4.14 -6.47 13.18
C LEU A 116 3.09 -6.29 12.09
N TRP A 117 3.27 -5.30 11.21
CA TRP A 117 2.40 -5.08 10.06
C TRP A 117 2.37 -6.29 9.11
N SER A 118 3.54 -6.79 8.72
CA SER A 118 3.66 -7.94 7.81
C SER A 118 3.03 -9.20 8.40
N TRP A 119 3.26 -9.46 9.71
CA TRP A 119 2.64 -10.56 10.42
C TRP A 119 1.11 -10.43 10.42
N MET A 120 0.57 -9.26 10.75
CA MET A 120 -0.88 -9.03 10.81
C MET A 120 -1.53 -9.29 9.44
N ARG A 121 -0.98 -8.69 8.38
CA ARG A 121 -1.48 -8.89 7.01
C ARG A 121 -1.43 -10.35 6.58
N GLU A 122 -0.35 -11.03 6.91
CA GLU A 122 -0.18 -12.43 6.54
C GLU A 122 -1.21 -13.33 7.23
N ARG A 123 -1.49 -13.06 8.51
CA ARG A 123 -2.55 -13.74 9.25
C ARG A 123 -3.92 -13.44 8.64
N ASP A 124 -4.26 -12.16 8.42
CA ASP A 124 -5.56 -11.77 7.87
C ASP A 124 -5.84 -12.38 6.48
N ARG A 125 -4.82 -12.55 5.63
CA ARG A 125 -4.97 -13.24 4.33
C ARG A 125 -5.34 -14.71 4.44
N HIS A 126 -4.87 -15.40 5.48
CA HIS A 126 -5.11 -16.83 5.66
C HIS A 126 -6.36 -17.11 6.50
N ALA A 127 -6.53 -16.36 7.57
CA ALA A 127 -7.66 -16.42 8.48
C ALA A 127 -7.79 -15.08 9.20
N PRO A 128 -8.89 -14.33 9.00
CA PRO A 128 -9.07 -13.03 9.63
C PRO A 128 -8.84 -13.08 11.13
N LEU A 129 -7.98 -12.19 11.62
CA LEU A 129 -7.70 -12.05 13.04
C LEU A 129 -8.99 -11.67 13.78
N PRO A 130 -9.15 -12.12 15.04
CA PRO A 130 -10.22 -11.61 15.90
C PRO A 130 -10.17 -10.10 15.95
N LYS A 131 -11.34 -9.47 15.82
CA LYS A 131 -11.50 -8.01 15.76
C LYS A 131 -10.73 -7.26 16.84
N ALA A 132 -10.81 -7.72 18.09
CA ALA A 132 -10.10 -7.10 19.22
C ALA A 132 -8.57 -7.17 19.07
N THR A 133 -8.05 -8.31 18.62
CA THR A 133 -6.61 -8.50 18.36
C THR A 133 -6.14 -7.61 17.22
N ARG A 134 -6.88 -7.58 16.10
CA ARG A 134 -6.56 -6.70 14.96
C ARG A 134 -6.55 -5.23 15.38
N ALA A 135 -7.59 -4.77 16.07
CA ALA A 135 -7.66 -3.39 16.56
C ALA A 135 -6.50 -3.03 17.48
N ALA A 136 -6.11 -3.92 18.40
CA ALA A 136 -4.98 -3.71 19.28
C ALA A 136 -3.65 -3.58 18.50
N VAL A 137 -3.44 -4.42 17.49
CA VAL A 137 -2.25 -4.35 16.62
C VAL A 137 -2.22 -3.04 15.82
N GLU A 138 -3.33 -2.66 15.20
CA GLU A 138 -3.48 -1.40 14.48
C GLU A 138 -3.15 -0.21 15.39
N ASP A 139 -3.71 -0.18 16.60
CA ASP A 139 -3.48 0.91 17.56
C ASP A 139 -2.00 1.02 17.94
N ARG A 140 -1.32 -0.11 18.18
CA ARG A 140 0.13 -0.12 18.45
C ARG A 140 0.97 0.39 17.26
N LEU A 141 0.55 0.09 16.04
CA LEU A 141 1.20 0.61 14.84
C LEU A 141 0.97 2.13 14.71
N LEU A 142 -0.21 2.61 15.06
CA LEU A 142 -0.60 4.03 15.00
C LEU A 142 0.06 4.90 16.09
N GLU A 143 0.54 4.33 17.19
CA GLU A 143 1.20 5.07 18.28
C GLU A 143 2.52 5.74 17.88
N GLY A 144 3.19 5.31 16.80
CA GLY A 144 4.47 5.91 16.40
C GLY A 144 5.18 5.22 15.24
N GLY A 145 6.46 5.55 15.03
CA GLY A 145 7.27 5.02 13.93
C GLY A 145 7.12 5.79 12.61
N PRO A 146 7.53 5.24 11.47
CA PRO A 146 7.45 5.92 10.17
C PRO A 146 6.02 6.25 9.73
N ASP A 147 5.82 7.44 9.16
CA ASP A 147 4.50 7.94 8.72
C ASP A 147 3.80 7.01 7.73
N THR A 148 4.54 6.44 6.78
CA THR A 148 4.01 5.48 5.80
C THR A 148 3.39 4.24 6.46
N LEU A 149 4.07 3.66 7.47
CA LEU A 149 3.54 2.50 8.20
C LEU A 149 2.28 2.87 8.99
N ARG A 150 2.24 4.07 9.60
CA ARG A 150 1.04 4.54 10.29
C ARG A 150 -0.12 4.78 9.32
N GLY A 151 0.17 5.28 8.12
CA GLY A 151 -0.80 5.44 7.04
C GLY A 151 -1.40 4.09 6.59
N TRP A 152 -0.56 3.06 6.43
CA TRP A 152 -1.02 1.71 6.12
C TRP A 152 -1.93 1.13 7.21
N ALA A 153 -1.51 1.23 8.48
CA ALA A 153 -2.31 0.78 9.62
C ALA A 153 -3.64 1.53 9.73
N LEU A 154 -3.65 2.85 9.48
CA LEU A 154 -4.88 3.64 9.49
C LEU A 154 -5.83 3.22 8.37
N ARG A 155 -5.31 3.07 7.15
CA ARG A 155 -6.11 2.60 6.00
C ARG A 155 -6.72 1.23 6.30
N HIS A 156 -5.93 0.31 6.85
CA HIS A 156 -6.39 -1.02 7.24
C HIS A 156 -7.54 -0.95 8.24
N ALA A 157 -7.33 -0.19 9.34
CA ALA A 157 -8.32 -0.01 10.39
C ALA A 157 -9.64 0.58 9.86
N LEU A 158 -9.56 1.55 8.94
CA LEU A 158 -10.74 2.15 8.32
C LEU A 158 -11.45 1.19 7.36
N CYS A 159 -10.72 0.42 6.56
CA CYS A 159 -11.30 -0.60 5.68
C CYS A 159 -12.08 -1.65 6.49
N PHE A 160 -11.50 -2.14 7.59
CA PHE A 160 -12.17 -3.09 8.47
C PHE A 160 -13.34 -2.46 9.25
N ALA A 161 -13.22 -1.20 9.69
CA ALA A 161 -14.33 -0.52 10.33
C ALA A 161 -15.55 -0.41 9.40
N VAL A 162 -15.34 -0.07 8.12
CA VAL A 162 -16.42 -0.05 7.10
C VAL A 162 -16.97 -1.46 6.86
N ALA A 163 -16.10 -2.44 6.63
CA ALA A 163 -16.49 -3.84 6.36
C ALA A 163 -17.34 -4.46 7.47
N GLU A 164 -17.05 -4.11 8.72
CA GLU A 164 -17.75 -4.61 9.92
C GLU A 164 -18.87 -3.68 10.39
N LYS A 165 -19.15 -2.60 9.67
CA LYS A 165 -20.10 -1.54 10.06
C LYS A 165 -19.84 -0.98 11.47
N ASP A 166 -18.58 -0.91 11.87
CA ASP A 166 -18.17 -0.46 13.21
C ASP A 166 -17.99 1.07 13.27
N LEU A 167 -19.12 1.75 13.44
CA LEU A 167 -19.15 3.21 13.59
C LEU A 167 -18.42 3.68 14.86
N THR A 168 -18.39 2.86 15.91
CA THR A 168 -17.69 3.17 17.16
C THR A 168 -16.19 3.22 16.93
N ARG A 169 -15.61 2.21 16.27
CA ARG A 169 -14.20 2.18 15.90
C ARG A 169 -13.84 3.34 14.96
N PHE A 170 -14.65 3.59 13.94
CA PHE A 170 -14.44 4.73 13.04
C PHE A 170 -14.38 6.05 13.80
N THR A 171 -15.33 6.29 14.70
CA THR A 171 -15.42 7.54 15.48
C THR A 171 -14.23 7.69 16.44
N ALA A 172 -13.79 6.59 17.08
CA ALA A 172 -12.61 6.58 17.93
C ALA A 172 -11.32 6.89 17.14
N LEU A 173 -11.16 6.32 15.94
CA LEU A 173 -10.03 6.64 15.06
C LEU A 173 -10.07 8.11 14.62
N LYS A 174 -11.24 8.58 14.19
CA LYS A 174 -11.45 9.97 13.72
C LYS A 174 -11.11 10.98 14.81
N ALA A 175 -11.59 10.77 16.04
CA ALA A 175 -11.34 11.67 17.16
C ALA A 175 -9.85 11.79 17.50
N ASN A 176 -9.07 10.73 17.31
CA ASN A 176 -7.70 10.65 17.77
C ASN A 176 -6.65 10.83 16.68
N ARG A 177 -7.02 10.70 15.40
CA ARG A 177 -6.09 10.58 14.27
C ARG A 177 -6.49 11.38 13.02
N MET A 178 -7.54 12.21 13.08
CA MET A 178 -8.03 13.00 11.94
C MET A 178 -6.92 13.78 11.22
N ASP A 179 -6.02 14.36 11.99
CA ASP A 179 -4.89 15.15 11.53
C ASP A 179 -3.91 14.39 10.62
N MET A 180 -3.84 13.05 10.76
CA MET A 180 -2.94 12.23 9.95
C MET A 180 -3.37 12.10 8.50
N ALA A 181 -4.68 12.02 8.23
CA ALA A 181 -5.20 11.77 6.89
C ALA A 181 -6.67 12.26 6.72
N PRO A 182 -6.90 13.58 6.68
CA PRO A 182 -8.25 14.15 6.65
C PRO A 182 -9.12 13.66 5.49
N ASP A 183 -8.53 13.52 4.31
CA ASP A 183 -9.24 13.06 3.10
C ASP A 183 -9.67 11.59 3.25
N THR A 184 -8.80 10.75 3.80
CA THR A 184 -9.09 9.33 4.08
C THR A 184 -10.28 9.17 5.04
N PHE A 185 -10.36 10.02 6.08
CA PHE A 185 -11.51 10.04 6.99
C PHE A 185 -12.78 10.52 6.30
N THR A 186 -12.68 11.54 5.45
CA THR A 186 -13.82 12.05 4.68
C THR A 186 -14.37 10.98 3.74
N SER A 187 -13.50 10.32 2.97
CA SER A 187 -13.87 9.20 2.10
C SER A 187 -14.51 8.04 2.87
N SER A 188 -13.97 7.67 4.02
CA SER A 188 -14.54 6.61 4.86
C SER A 188 -15.90 7.01 5.44
N GLN A 189 -16.07 8.29 5.81
CA GLN A 189 -17.36 8.79 6.28
C GLN A 189 -18.44 8.73 5.20
N SER A 190 -18.09 9.09 3.96
CA SER A 190 -19.00 8.96 2.82
C SER A 190 -19.43 7.50 2.63
N LEU A 191 -18.52 6.54 2.75
CA LEU A 191 -18.87 5.11 2.68
C LEU A 191 -19.83 4.67 3.77
N PHE A 192 -19.60 5.07 5.03
CA PHE A 192 -20.53 4.76 6.12
C PHE A 192 -21.94 5.30 5.85
N ALA A 193 -22.06 6.46 5.20
CA ALA A 193 -23.36 7.05 4.85
C ALA A 193 -24.07 6.31 3.70
N LEU A 194 -23.35 5.52 2.90
CA LEU A 194 -23.91 4.72 1.80
C LEU A 194 -24.38 3.32 2.26
N LEU A 195 -23.88 2.81 3.38
CA LEU A 195 -24.27 1.51 3.89
C LEU A 195 -25.77 1.46 4.20
N ASP A 196 -26.40 0.36 3.80
CA ASP A 196 -27.84 0.11 3.87
C ASP A 196 -28.71 1.09 3.05
N GLY A 197 -28.07 1.91 2.20
CA GLY A 197 -28.70 2.81 1.24
C GLY A 197 -28.65 2.31 -0.20
N PRO A 198 -29.26 3.04 -1.15
CA PRO A 198 -29.29 2.66 -2.56
C PRO A 198 -27.88 2.52 -3.12
N SER A 199 -27.66 1.51 -3.95
CA SER A 199 -26.35 1.32 -4.57
C SER A 199 -25.99 2.48 -5.51
N PRO A 200 -24.70 2.85 -5.60
CA PRO A 200 -24.29 3.98 -6.41
C PRO A 200 -24.43 3.64 -7.89
N ALA A 201 -24.71 4.65 -8.70
CA ALA A 201 -24.64 4.51 -10.15
C ALA A 201 -23.21 4.72 -10.64
N PHE A 202 -22.77 3.84 -11.52
CA PHE A 202 -21.49 3.96 -12.21
C PHE A 202 -21.72 4.06 -13.70
N ARG A 203 -20.90 4.90 -14.33
CA ARG A 203 -20.74 4.90 -15.77
C ARG A 203 -19.82 3.76 -16.17
N LEU A 204 -20.38 2.77 -16.86
CA LEU A 204 -19.71 1.51 -17.18
C LEU A 204 -19.81 1.20 -18.67
N TRP A 205 -18.79 0.53 -19.19
CA TRP A 205 -18.78 0.01 -20.55
C TRP A 205 -18.72 -1.51 -20.52
N ARG A 206 -19.73 -2.17 -21.08
CA ARG A 206 -19.79 -3.63 -21.13
C ARG A 206 -18.75 -4.18 -22.09
N LEU A 207 -17.93 -5.13 -21.62
CA LEU A 207 -16.98 -5.85 -22.47
C LEU A 207 -17.66 -7.09 -23.08
N PRO A 208 -17.40 -7.43 -24.36
CA PRO A 208 -16.40 -6.83 -25.25
C PRO A 208 -16.90 -5.65 -26.11
N ASP A 209 -18.21 -5.43 -26.18
CA ASP A 209 -18.82 -4.53 -27.18
C ASP A 209 -18.54 -3.04 -26.95
N LEU A 210 -18.12 -2.67 -25.74
CA LEU A 210 -17.99 -1.30 -25.25
C LEU A 210 -19.31 -0.52 -25.34
N ALA A 211 -20.44 -1.22 -25.17
CA ALA A 211 -21.72 -0.58 -24.98
C ALA A 211 -21.74 0.14 -23.63
N TYR A 212 -22.04 1.43 -23.65
CA TYR A 212 -22.13 2.28 -22.48
C TYR A 212 -23.48 2.09 -21.77
N ASP A 213 -23.45 2.12 -20.43
CA ASP A 213 -24.61 2.22 -19.57
C ASP A 213 -24.29 2.99 -18.28
N ASP A 214 -25.24 3.78 -17.79
CA ASP A 214 -25.18 4.38 -16.45
C ASP A 214 -25.99 3.49 -15.51
N THR A 215 -25.32 2.50 -14.93
CA THR A 215 -25.96 1.39 -14.24
C THR A 215 -25.77 1.51 -12.73
N PRO A 216 -26.85 1.54 -11.93
CA PRO A 216 -26.78 1.23 -10.49
C PRO A 216 -26.16 -0.16 -10.31
N LEU A 217 -25.32 -0.36 -9.29
CA LEU A 217 -24.67 -1.65 -9.09
C LEU A 217 -25.68 -2.81 -8.95
N GLY A 218 -26.86 -2.57 -8.38
CA GLY A 218 -27.95 -3.56 -8.28
C GLY A 218 -28.50 -4.05 -9.62
N SER A 219 -28.31 -3.29 -10.70
CA SER A 219 -28.80 -3.64 -12.04
C SER A 219 -27.79 -4.49 -12.84
N LEU A 220 -26.61 -4.79 -12.30
CA LEU A 220 -25.58 -5.60 -12.97
C LEU A 220 -25.92 -7.12 -13.01
N GLY A 221 -27.09 -7.51 -12.48
CA GLY A 221 -27.56 -8.89 -12.51
C GLY A 221 -26.89 -9.83 -11.51
N ALA A 222 -26.18 -9.27 -10.51
CA ALA A 222 -25.54 -10.02 -9.45
C ALA A 222 -25.75 -9.36 -8.08
N ARG A 223 -25.87 -10.16 -7.02
CA ARG A 223 -25.92 -9.68 -5.62
C ARG A 223 -24.54 -9.31 -5.07
N SER A 224 -23.48 -9.64 -5.78
CA SER A 224 -22.10 -9.31 -5.41
C SER A 224 -21.42 -8.62 -6.58
N VAL A 225 -20.75 -7.51 -6.31
CA VAL A 225 -19.95 -6.77 -7.29
C VAL A 225 -18.50 -6.79 -6.84
N TRP A 226 -17.64 -7.27 -7.73
CA TRP A 226 -16.20 -7.32 -7.55
C TRP A 226 -15.56 -6.24 -8.40
N ILE A 227 -14.93 -5.25 -7.77
CA ILE A 227 -14.25 -4.17 -8.45
C ILE A 227 -12.76 -4.36 -8.25
N CYS A 228 -12.07 -4.74 -9.31
CA CYS A 228 -10.68 -5.13 -9.22
C CYS A 228 -9.98 -5.12 -10.59
N PRO A 229 -8.71 -4.68 -10.65
CA PRO A 229 -7.84 -4.90 -11.82
C PRO A 229 -7.75 -6.40 -12.22
N PRO A 230 -7.35 -6.70 -13.46
CA PRO A 230 -7.06 -8.05 -13.90
C PRO A 230 -5.94 -8.71 -13.07
N GLY A 231 -5.89 -10.06 -13.10
CA GLY A 231 -4.90 -10.86 -12.38
C GLY A 231 -5.28 -11.28 -10.96
N ILE A 232 -6.38 -10.75 -10.41
CA ILE A 232 -6.92 -11.17 -9.11
C ILE A 232 -8.14 -12.09 -9.33
N PRO A 233 -8.19 -13.28 -8.68
CA PRO A 233 -9.30 -14.21 -8.82
C PRO A 233 -10.64 -13.54 -8.52
N VAL A 234 -11.58 -13.63 -9.47
CA VAL A 234 -12.89 -13.01 -9.34
C VAL A 234 -13.86 -14.01 -8.71
N PRO A 235 -14.51 -13.70 -7.57
CA PRO A 235 -15.46 -14.58 -6.90
C PRO A 235 -16.54 -15.12 -7.84
N GLN A 236 -16.97 -16.36 -7.61
CA GLN A 236 -18.03 -17.00 -8.39
C GLN A 236 -19.34 -16.22 -8.24
N GLY A 237 -20.02 -15.97 -9.37
CA GLY A 237 -21.32 -15.28 -9.37
C GLY A 237 -21.26 -13.76 -9.16
N ALA A 238 -20.08 -13.18 -8.93
CA ALA A 238 -19.94 -11.72 -8.82
C ALA A 238 -19.93 -11.04 -10.20
N ALA A 239 -20.59 -9.90 -10.33
CA ALA A 239 -20.39 -8.98 -11.44
C ALA A 239 -19.00 -8.36 -11.33
N TRP A 240 -18.23 -8.32 -12.42
CA TRP A 240 -16.85 -7.87 -12.40
C TRP A 240 -16.67 -6.50 -13.06
N ILE A 241 -16.31 -5.50 -12.26
CA ILE A 241 -15.92 -4.18 -12.74
C ILE A 241 -14.40 -4.09 -12.74
N ILE A 242 -13.81 -3.74 -13.88
CA ILE A 242 -12.39 -3.53 -14.06
C ILE A 242 -12.15 -2.00 -14.10
N PRO A 243 -11.54 -1.41 -13.05
CA PRO A 243 -11.16 -0.01 -13.09
C PRO A 243 -10.02 0.18 -14.10
N SER A 244 -10.03 1.30 -14.82
CA SER A 244 -8.88 1.72 -15.62
C SER A 244 -7.65 1.93 -14.73
N ALA A 245 -6.50 1.47 -15.21
CA ALA A 245 -5.20 1.71 -14.61
C ALA A 245 -4.82 3.19 -14.61
N THR A 246 -5.28 3.96 -15.60
CA THR A 246 -5.02 5.41 -15.69
C THR A 246 -6.15 6.22 -15.05
N GLY A 247 -7.39 5.74 -15.18
CA GLY A 247 -8.58 6.37 -14.60
C GLY A 247 -8.85 7.79 -15.10
N GLY A 248 -8.28 8.15 -16.26
CA GLY A 248 -8.17 9.53 -16.74
C GLY A 248 -9.42 10.11 -17.39
N GLN A 249 -10.45 9.29 -17.64
CA GLN A 249 -11.69 9.79 -18.24
C GLN A 249 -12.49 10.60 -17.21
N ASN A 250 -13.04 11.72 -17.67
CA ASN A 250 -14.07 12.43 -16.92
C ASN A 250 -15.30 11.50 -16.74
N GLY A 251 -15.77 11.34 -15.50
CA GLY A 251 -16.93 10.48 -15.20
C GLY A 251 -18.23 10.91 -15.88
N ARG A 252 -18.28 12.10 -16.51
CA ARG A 252 -19.45 12.66 -17.19
C ARG A 252 -19.49 12.43 -18.70
N GLU A 253 -18.45 11.87 -19.31
CA GLU A 253 -18.38 11.65 -20.76
C GLU A 253 -18.84 10.23 -21.13
N ALA A 254 -19.71 10.12 -22.15
CA ALA A 254 -20.34 8.84 -22.53
C ALA A 254 -19.48 8.05 -23.53
N ASP A 255 -18.72 8.78 -24.35
CA ASP A 255 -17.78 8.20 -25.29
C ASP A 255 -16.44 7.99 -24.61
N LEU A 256 -15.89 6.77 -24.74
CA LEU A 256 -14.52 6.52 -24.33
C LEU A 256 -13.54 7.22 -25.27
N ASP A 257 -12.55 7.89 -24.67
CA ASP A 257 -11.41 8.43 -25.38
C ASP A 257 -10.62 7.29 -26.05
N PRO A 258 -9.87 7.57 -27.14
CA PRO A 258 -9.10 6.54 -27.86
C PRO A 258 -8.16 5.73 -26.95
N GLY A 259 -7.54 6.36 -25.95
CA GLY A 259 -6.69 5.70 -24.96
C GLY A 259 -7.47 4.71 -24.09
N MET A 260 -8.64 5.10 -23.59
CA MET A 260 -9.49 4.23 -22.78
C MET A 260 -10.08 3.07 -23.59
N LYS A 261 -10.45 3.32 -24.85
CA LYS A 261 -10.88 2.25 -25.78
C LYS A 261 -9.76 1.22 -26.01
N ALA A 262 -8.52 1.68 -26.16
CA ALA A 262 -7.37 0.81 -26.33
C ALA A 262 -7.11 -0.02 -25.07
N GLU A 263 -7.16 0.61 -23.90
CA GLU A 263 -7.02 -0.06 -22.60
C GLU A 263 -8.11 -1.12 -22.39
N ALA A 264 -9.38 -0.76 -22.58
CA ALA A 264 -10.50 -1.68 -22.42
C ALA A 264 -10.42 -2.89 -23.37
N ARG A 265 -9.95 -2.69 -24.61
CA ARG A 265 -9.72 -3.78 -25.58
C ARG A 265 -8.54 -4.67 -25.20
N ALA A 266 -7.52 -4.12 -24.56
CA ALA A 266 -6.37 -4.91 -24.10
C ALA A 266 -6.75 -5.89 -22.98
N LEU A 267 -7.86 -5.66 -22.26
CA LEU A 267 -8.37 -6.55 -21.22
C LEU A 267 -9.07 -7.80 -21.75
N LEU A 268 -9.53 -7.80 -23.00
CA LEU A 268 -10.36 -8.88 -23.56
C LEU A 268 -9.76 -10.28 -23.44
N PRO A 269 -8.44 -10.49 -23.68
CA PRO A 269 -7.82 -11.81 -23.51
C PRO A 269 -7.86 -12.32 -22.06
N GLU A 270 -7.88 -11.44 -21.07
CA GLU A 270 -7.88 -11.79 -19.64
C GLU A 270 -9.27 -12.15 -19.11
N LEU A 271 -10.33 -11.87 -19.87
CA LEU A 271 -11.69 -12.17 -19.44
C LEU A 271 -12.00 -13.67 -19.46
N HIS A 272 -11.26 -14.46 -20.25
CA HIS A 272 -11.49 -15.90 -20.44
C HIS A 272 -12.98 -16.24 -20.73
N GLY A 273 -13.66 -15.37 -21.50
CA GLY A 273 -15.08 -15.51 -21.85
C GLY A 273 -16.08 -15.03 -20.80
N ARG A 274 -15.62 -14.50 -19.65
CA ARG A 274 -16.48 -13.92 -18.61
C ARG A 274 -16.97 -12.54 -19.02
N ALA A 275 -18.24 -12.24 -18.71
CA ALA A 275 -18.77 -10.88 -18.82
C ALA A 275 -18.14 -9.97 -17.75
N ALA A 276 -17.75 -8.76 -18.17
CA ALA A 276 -17.17 -7.76 -17.30
C ALA A 276 -17.57 -6.36 -17.77
N TRP A 277 -17.40 -5.39 -16.88
CA TRP A 277 -17.62 -3.98 -17.12
C TRP A 277 -16.32 -3.22 -16.93
N PHE A 278 -16.04 -2.27 -17.80
CA PHE A 278 -14.90 -1.37 -17.68
C PHE A 278 -15.35 -0.05 -17.06
N ALA A 279 -14.60 0.44 -16.08
CA ALA A 279 -14.84 1.73 -15.42
C ALA A 279 -13.65 2.67 -15.70
N ALA A 280 -13.86 3.64 -16.59
CA ALA A 280 -12.78 4.50 -17.11
C ALA A 280 -12.38 5.65 -16.16
N SER A 281 -13.22 6.00 -15.19
CA SER A 281 -13.04 7.19 -14.33
C SER A 281 -12.64 6.81 -12.91
N LYS A 282 -11.49 7.30 -12.45
CA LYS A 282 -11.05 7.17 -11.04
C LYS A 282 -11.86 8.07 -10.09
N GLU A 283 -12.21 9.27 -10.54
CA GLU A 283 -12.94 10.27 -9.76
C GLU A 283 -14.28 9.72 -9.23
N THR A 284 -14.96 8.91 -10.03
CA THR A 284 -16.24 8.30 -9.64
C THR A 284 -16.06 7.41 -8.40
N PHE A 285 -15.03 6.56 -8.38
CA PHE A 285 -14.70 5.74 -7.21
C PHE A 285 -14.31 6.60 -6.01
N GLU A 286 -13.49 7.63 -6.22
CA GLU A 286 -13.03 8.53 -5.17
C GLU A 286 -14.19 9.27 -4.50
N SER A 287 -15.20 9.70 -5.27
CA SER A 287 -16.41 10.37 -4.77
C SER A 287 -17.23 9.53 -3.78
N TYR A 288 -17.21 8.20 -3.97
CA TYR A 288 -17.87 7.24 -3.08
C TYR A 288 -16.92 6.67 -2.02
N GLY A 289 -15.67 7.09 -1.97
CA GLY A 289 -14.64 6.56 -1.06
C GLY A 289 -14.12 5.16 -1.42
N LEU A 290 -14.43 4.64 -2.61
CA LEU A 290 -14.10 3.30 -3.08
C LEU A 290 -12.69 3.25 -3.70
N GLN A 291 -11.66 3.60 -2.93
CA GLN A 291 -10.32 3.89 -3.47
C GLN A 291 -9.31 2.76 -3.30
N TRP A 292 -9.65 1.73 -2.51
CA TRP A 292 -8.69 0.72 -2.07
C TRP A 292 -9.04 -0.64 -2.65
N PHE A 293 -8.49 -0.93 -3.82
CA PHE A 293 -8.68 -2.21 -4.49
C PHE A 293 -7.92 -3.36 -3.78
N PRO A 294 -8.44 -4.59 -3.85
CA PRO A 294 -9.73 -4.96 -4.46
C PRO A 294 -10.92 -4.53 -3.60
N ILE A 295 -12.11 -4.44 -4.21
CA ILE A 295 -13.34 -4.04 -3.54
C ILE A 295 -14.42 -5.09 -3.80
N LEU A 296 -15.02 -5.61 -2.73
CA LEU A 296 -16.23 -6.41 -2.77
C LEU A 296 -17.40 -5.62 -2.22
N ILE A 297 -18.44 -5.49 -3.02
CA ILE A 297 -19.72 -4.92 -2.62
C ILE A 297 -20.74 -6.06 -2.60
N GLU A 298 -21.47 -6.20 -1.50
CA GLU A 298 -22.62 -7.09 -1.40
C GLU A 298 -23.89 -6.26 -1.36
N LEU A 299 -24.89 -6.69 -2.12
CA LEU A 299 -26.17 -6.05 -2.23
C LEU A 299 -27.26 -6.89 -1.55
N ASP A 300 -28.28 -6.23 -1.02
CA ASP A 300 -29.49 -6.91 -0.55
C ASP A 300 -30.44 -7.27 -1.71
N GLU A 301 -31.64 -7.72 -1.37
CA GLU A 301 -32.63 -8.15 -2.38
C GLU A 301 -33.23 -6.98 -3.17
N ASP A 302 -33.19 -5.78 -2.60
CA ASP A 302 -33.70 -4.54 -3.19
C ASP A 302 -32.60 -3.79 -3.99
N GLY A 303 -31.38 -4.31 -4.00
CA GLY A 303 -30.23 -3.71 -4.69
C GLY A 303 -29.54 -2.60 -3.90
N ASN A 304 -29.79 -2.51 -2.59
CA ASN A 304 -29.10 -1.59 -1.68
C ASN A 304 -27.76 -2.17 -1.23
N LEU A 305 -26.84 -1.28 -0.83
CA LEU A 305 -25.52 -1.62 -0.32
C LEU A 305 -25.59 -2.29 1.04
N ARG A 306 -25.52 -3.62 1.07
CA ARG A 306 -25.48 -4.38 2.33
C ARG A 306 -24.11 -4.34 3.00
N SER A 307 -23.03 -4.51 2.24
CA SER A 307 -21.67 -4.49 2.78
C SER A 307 -20.66 -3.98 1.74
N VAL A 308 -19.58 -3.38 2.22
CA VAL A 308 -18.44 -2.94 1.40
C VAL A 308 -17.16 -3.41 2.08
N LYS A 309 -16.36 -4.20 1.38
CA LYS A 309 -15.04 -4.66 1.82
C LYS A 309 -14.01 -4.17 0.83
N MET A 310 -12.88 -3.65 1.32
CA MET A 310 -11.85 -3.03 0.50
C MET A 310 -10.45 -3.38 0.98
N GLY A 311 -9.48 -3.38 0.07
CA GLY A 311 -8.08 -3.65 0.38
C GLY A 311 -7.92 -5.00 1.08
N ASP A 312 -7.20 -5.03 2.20
CA ASP A 312 -6.97 -6.26 2.97
C ASP A 312 -8.25 -6.80 3.67
N ALA A 313 -9.36 -6.04 3.71
CA ALA A 313 -10.65 -6.54 4.20
C ALA A 313 -11.47 -7.27 3.11
N ALA A 314 -11.10 -7.12 1.84
CA ALA A 314 -11.69 -7.86 0.73
C ALA A 314 -11.02 -9.25 0.58
N PRO A 315 -11.78 -10.28 0.16
CA PRO A 315 -11.28 -11.66 0.05
C PRO A 315 -10.29 -11.88 -1.09
#